data_AF-A0A0K2GEP1-F1
#
_entry.id   AF-A0A0K2GEP1-F1
#
_cell.length_a   1.000
_cell.length_b   1.000
_cell.length_c   1.000
_cell.angle_alpha   90.00
_cell.angle_beta   90.00
_cell.angle_gamma   90.00
#
_symmetry.space_group_name_H-M   'P 1'
#
loop_
_entity.id
_entity.type
_entity.pdbx_description
1 polymer ?
#
loop_
_entity_poly.entity_id
_entity_poly.type
_entity_poly.pdbx_seq_one_letter_code
_entity_poly.pdbx_strand_id
1 'polypeptide(L)' 'MRSYTPPRYRVMLVKESGATGGDVRISDSNKAHRFLAPLFEGLDREHFLVVGLDAKHAVIGINTVSI' A
#
# COMPACT_ATOMS: atom_id res chain seq x y z
N MET A 1 36.42 4.44 23.25
CA MET A 1 35.40 3.38 23.13
C MET A 1 34.68 3.60 21.82
N ARG A 2 34.82 2.71 20.82
CA ARG A 2 34.29 2.94 19.46
C ARG A 2 32.80 2.59 19.48
N SER A 3 31.93 3.57 19.25
CA SER A 3 30.48 3.37 19.23
C SER A 3 30.12 2.52 18.02
N TYR A 4 29.52 1.36 18.24
CA TYR A 4 29.02 0.51 17.17
C TYR A 4 27.61 0.96 16.80
N THR A 5 27.43 1.40 15.56
CA THR A 5 26.11 1.74 15.02
C THR A 5 25.63 0.60 14.15
N PRO A 6 24.54 -0.11 14.50
CA PRO A 6 24.02 -1.19 13.68
C PRO A 6 23.47 -0.65 12.35
N PRO A 7 23.58 -1.43 11.26
CA PRO A 7 23.10 -1.04 9.95
C PRO A 7 21.57 -0.91 9.91
N ARG A 8 21.08 0.18 9.30
CA ARG A 8 19.66 0.42 9.03
C ARG A 8 19.32 -0.12 7.65
N TYR A 9 18.41 -1.09 7.59
CA TYR A 9 17.89 -1.64 6.35
C TYR A 9 16.49 -1.10 6.07
N ARG A 10 16.20 -0.80 4.80
CA ARG A 10 14.85 -0.56 4.30
C ARG A 10 14.48 -1.76 3.43
N VAL A 11 13.49 -2.53 3.87
CA VAL A 11 12.92 -3.65 3.11
C VAL A 11 11.67 -3.13 2.41
N MET A 12 11.55 -3.39 1.11
CA MET A 12 10.32 -3.16 0.36
C MET A 12 9.84 -4.49 -0.19
N LEU A 13 8.61 -4.86 0.14
CA LEU A 13 7.95 -6.02 -0.45
C LEU A 13 7.19 -5.53 -1.68
N VAL A 14 7.52 -6.10 -2.84
CA VAL A 14 6.78 -5.86 -4.08
C VAL A 14 5.91 -7.10 -4.33
N LYS A 15 4.66 -6.88 -4.70
CA LYS A 15 3.74 -7.96 -5.04
C LYS A 15 4.16 -8.56 -6.39
N GLU A 16 4.40 -9.87 -6.41
CA GLU A 16 4.67 -10.63 -7.64
C GLU A 16 3.43 -10.70 -8.54
N SER A 17 3.65 -10.62 -9.86
CA SER A 17 2.63 -10.50 -10.92
C SER A 17 1.59 -11.63 -10.98
N GLY A 18 1.79 -12.73 -10.24
CA GLY A 18 0.96 -13.93 -10.28
C GLY A 18 0.03 -14.13 -9.07
N ALA A 19 0.21 -13.37 -7.99
CA ALA A 19 -0.71 -13.45 -6.87
C ALA A 19 -1.92 -12.56 -7.19
N THR A 20 -2.97 -13.11 -7.79
CA THR A 20 -4.29 -12.44 -7.81
C THR A 20 -4.70 -12.25 -6.36
N GLY A 21 -4.42 -11.04 -5.82
CA GLY A 21 -5.15 -10.58 -4.66
C GLY A 21 -6.63 -10.66 -5.05
N GLY A 22 -7.50 -11.03 -4.11
CA GLY A 22 -8.92 -11.22 -4.38
C GLY A 22 -9.45 -10.09 -5.26
N ASP A 23 -10.43 -10.41 -6.10
CA ASP A 23 -11.03 -9.55 -7.14
C ASP A 23 -11.68 -8.29 -6.54
N VAL A 24 -10.86 -7.42 -5.97
CA VAL A 24 -11.27 -6.16 -5.36
C VAL A 24 -11.35 -5.16 -6.49
N ARG A 25 -12.59 -4.82 -6.83
CA ARG A 25 -12.89 -3.74 -7.77
C ARG A 25 -13.32 -2.49 -7.02
N ILE A 26 -12.61 -1.39 -7.28
CA ILE A 26 -12.93 -0.08 -6.70
C ILE A 26 -13.70 0.72 -7.76
N SER A 27 -15.03 0.62 -7.71
CA SER A 27 -15.92 1.34 -8.64
C SER A 27 -16.38 2.71 -8.11
N ASP A 28 -16.17 2.97 -6.82
CA ASP A 28 -16.74 4.14 -6.13
C ASP A 28 -15.94 4.46 -4.85
N SER A 29 -16.14 5.68 -4.34
CA SER A 29 -15.43 6.20 -3.18
C SER A 29 -15.71 5.42 -1.89
N ASN A 30 -16.90 4.81 -1.75
CA ASN A 30 -17.25 4.05 -0.55
C ASN A 30 -16.50 2.71 -0.51
N LYS A 31 -16.42 2.01 -1.64
CA LYS A 31 -15.57 0.82 -1.79
C LYS A 31 -14.10 1.17 -1.62
N ALA A 32 -13.64 2.31 -2.16
CA ALA A 32 -12.28 2.78 -1.95
C ALA A 32 -11.98 2.95 -0.46
N HIS A 33 -12.86 3.65 0.27
CA HIS A 33 -12.71 3.84 1.71
C HIS A 33 -12.67 2.51 2.47
N ARG A 34 -13.63 1.60 2.24
CA ARG A 34 -13.67 0.29 2.92
C ARG A 34 -12.44 -0.56 2.65
N PHE A 35 -11.90 -0.50 1.45
CA PHE A 35 -10.71 -1.26 1.07
C PHE A 35 -9.42 -0.66 1.63
N LEU A 36 -9.31 0.68 1.63
CA LEU A 36 -8.10 1.37 2.00
C LEU A 36 -8.00 1.65 3.50
N ALA A 37 -9.11 1.88 4.20
CA ALA A 37 -9.11 2.25 5.62
C ALA A 37 -8.29 1.30 6.51
N PRO A 38 -8.36 -0.04 6.35
CA PRO A 38 -7.54 -0.96 7.15
C PRO A 38 -6.03 -0.76 6.97
N LEU A 39 -5.57 -0.21 5.84
CA LEU A 39 -4.15 0.06 5.60
C LEU A 39 -3.63 1.24 6.43
N PHE A 40 -4.52 2.07 6.97
CA PHE A 40 -4.18 3.23 7.79
C PHE A 40 -4.44 3.02 9.29
N GLU A 41 -4.94 1.85 9.69
CA GLU A 41 -5.21 1.56 11.10
C GLU A 41 -3.91 1.63 11.92
N GLY A 42 -3.91 2.46 12.97
CA GLY A 42 -2.76 2.65 13.85
C GLY A 42 -1.65 3.54 13.29
N LEU A 43 -1.85 4.17 12.12
CA LEU A 43 -0.94 5.18 11.60
C LEU A 43 -1.28 6.55 12.18
N ASP A 44 -0.26 7.23 12.70
CA ASP A 44 -0.38 8.55 13.37
C ASP A 44 -0.14 9.72 12.41
N ARG A 45 0.15 9.45 11.13
CA ARG A 45 0.49 10.46 10.12
C ARG A 45 -0.42 10.38 8.90
N GLU A 46 -0.58 11.50 8.22
CA GLU A 46 -1.27 11.56 6.94
C GLU A 46 -0.44 10.88 5.85
N HIS A 47 -1.00 9.93 5.12
CA HIS A 47 -0.30 9.30 4.00
C HIS A 47 -1.00 9.64 2.69
N PHE A 48 -0.19 9.90 1.67
CA PHE A 48 -0.65 10.03 0.30
C PHE A 48 -0.28 8.76 -0.46
N LEU A 49 -1.28 8.11 -1.08
CA LEU A 49 -1.10 6.89 -1.85
C LEU A 49 -1.77 6.96 -3.21
N VAL A 50 -1.28 6.13 -4.13
CA VAL A 50 -1.82 5.94 -5.47
C VAL A 50 -2.22 4.48 -5.61
N VAL A 51 -3.48 4.25 -6.01
CA VAL A 51 -3.99 2.91 -6.33
C VAL A 51 -4.05 2.77 -7.85
N GLY A 52 -3.32 1.81 -8.39
CA GLY A 52 -3.42 1.43 -9.79
C GLY A 52 -4.63 0.53 -10.00
N LEU A 53 -5.48 0.90 -10.97
CA LEU A 53 -6.63 0.11 -11.39
C LEU A 53 -6.46 -0.32 -12.85
N ASP A 54 -6.98 -1.50 -13.20
CA ASP A 54 -7.18 -1.89 -14.60
C ASP A 54 -8.43 -1.24 -15.21
N ALA A 55 -8.68 -1.49 -16.50
CA ALA A 55 -9.84 -0.97 -17.22
C ALA A 55 -11.20 -1.45 -16.66
N LYS A 56 -11.22 -2.50 -15.83
CA LYS A 56 -12.40 -3.05 -15.15
C LYS A 56 -12.45 -2.65 -13.67
N HIS A 57 -11.67 -1.64 -13.27
CA HIS A 57 -11.56 -1.16 -11.90
C HIS A 57 -10.94 -2.15 -10.90
N ALA A 58 -10.31 -3.23 -11.36
CA ALA A 58 -9.62 -4.17 -10.49
C ALA A 58 -8.30 -3.57 -10.00
N VAL A 59 -8.00 -3.74 -8.72
CA VAL A 59 -6.75 -3.25 -8.12
C VAL A 59 -5.56 -4.06 -8.64
N ILE A 60 -4.63 -3.39 -9.32
CA ILE A 60 -3.38 -3.99 -9.82
C ILE A 60 -2.17 -3.64 -8.95
N GLY A 61 -2.28 -2.62 -8.11
CA GLY A 61 -1.22 -2.24 -7.17
C GLY A 61 -1.58 -1.03 -6.31
N ILE A 62 -0.85 -0.84 -5.21
CA ILE A 62 -0.97 0.31 -4.31
C ILE A 62 0.45 0.80 -4.00
N ASN A 63 0.68 2.10 -4.09
CA ASN A 63 1.97 2.72 -3.77
C ASN A 63 1.78 3.91 -2.83
N THR A 64 2.49 3.91 -1.72
CA THR A 64 2.56 5.07 -0.81
C THR A 64 3.62 6.04 -1.32
N VAL A 65 3.18 7.26 -1.63
CA VAL A 65 4.01 8.30 -2.24
C VAL A 65 4.56 9.27 -1.18
N SER A 66 3.81 9.54 -0.11
CA SER A 66 4.24 10.40 1.01
C SER A 66 3.61 9.97 2.34
N ILE A 67 4.26 10.36 3.44
CA ILE A 67 3.90 10.14 4.86
C ILE A 67 4.16 11.43 5.65
#